data_AF-A0A925ZFI4-F1
#
_entry.id   AF-A0A925ZFI4-F1
#
_cell.length_a   1.000
_cell.length_b   1.000
_cell.length_c   1.000
_cell.angle_alpha   90.00
_cell.angle_beta   90.00
_cell.angle_gamma   90.00
#
_symmetry.space_group_name_H-M   'P 1'
#
loop_
_entity.id
_entity.type
_entity.pdbx_description
1 polymer ?
#
loop_
_entity_poly.entity_id
_entity_poly.type
_entity_poly.pdbx_seq_one_letter_code
_entity_poly.pdbx_strand_id
1 'polypeptide(L)'
;MLKLGDQLNGTIVKPIGGRRFLVKCGGVPSGWRVELHTLRPELAKEGTPATFWVAKVAPLQGKVLVHDGDFGRLPISDAMRPRYTSALRALLGQIELDSEVLADAGSMISRIGKRQEADWLTVWRLLGEIPPGEANILLAEVKSLRIAFKEKAENLDPLRAELSEKYGRVFSKAIQRLEKL
;
A
#
# COMPACT_ATOMS: atom_id res chain seq x y z
N MET A 1 6.21 3.39 19.43
CA MET A 1 7.00 3.59 18.20
C MET A 1 6.04 3.94 17.08
N LEU A 2 6.29 5.02 16.34
CA LEU A 2 5.42 5.49 15.26
C LEU A 2 5.43 4.50 14.08
N LYS A 3 4.26 4.15 13.54
CA LYS A 3 4.07 3.18 12.46
C LYS A 3 3.20 3.75 11.32
N LEU A 4 3.22 3.07 10.17
CA LEU A 4 2.36 3.40 9.04
C LEU A 4 0.89 3.26 9.44
N GLY A 5 0.08 4.24 9.05
CA GLY A 5 -1.34 4.31 9.39
C GLY A 5 -1.66 4.83 10.79
N ASP A 6 -0.66 5.15 11.61
CA ASP A 6 -0.88 5.81 12.90
C ASP A 6 -1.53 7.18 12.69
N GLN A 7 -2.44 7.51 13.59
CA GLN A 7 -3.06 8.83 13.65
C GLN A 7 -2.15 9.81 14.40
N LEU A 8 -1.98 11.01 13.87
CA LEU A 8 -1.31 12.13 14.52
C LEU A 8 -2.20 13.37 14.48
N ASN A 9 -2.43 13.98 15.64
CA ASN A 9 -3.09 15.28 15.71
C ASN A 9 -2.03 16.37 15.77
N GLY A 10 -2.23 17.44 15.00
CA GLY A 10 -1.25 18.50 14.91
C GLY A 10 -1.79 19.76 14.23
N THR A 11 -0.89 20.70 13.98
CA THR A 11 -1.19 21.99 13.38
C THR A 11 -0.32 22.21 12.15
N ILE A 12 -0.92 22.73 11.09
CA ILE A 12 -0.18 23.14 9.89
C ILE A 12 0.66 24.36 10.21
N VAL A 13 1.97 24.28 9.98
CA VAL A 13 2.92 25.34 10.32
C VAL A 13 3.19 26.24 9.14
N LYS A 14 3.57 25.71 7.96
CA LYS A 14 3.82 26.53 6.77
C LYS A 14 3.93 25.68 5.50
N PRO A 15 3.66 26.24 4.30
CA PRO A 15 3.96 25.57 3.05
C PRO A 15 5.46 25.36 2.87
N ILE A 16 5.85 24.24 2.27
CA ILE A 16 7.24 23.90 1.92
C ILE A 16 7.39 23.52 0.43
N GLY A 17 6.36 23.79 -0.38
CA GLY A 17 6.35 23.58 -1.84
C GLY A 17 5.73 22.25 -2.29
N GLY A 18 5.28 22.19 -3.55
CA GLY A 18 4.83 20.94 -4.20
C GLY A 18 3.70 20.20 -3.47
N ARG A 19 2.66 20.93 -3.02
CA ARG A 19 1.55 20.42 -2.19
C ARG A 19 1.97 19.86 -0.82
N ARG A 20 3.14 20.28 -0.32
CA ARG A 20 3.65 19.87 0.98
C ARG A 20 3.67 21.01 1.98
N PHE A 21 3.45 20.65 3.23
CA PHE A 21 3.44 21.57 4.37
C PHE A 21 4.26 20.99 5.51
N LEU A 22 4.93 21.84 6.26
CA LEU A 22 5.46 21.47 7.57
C LEU A 22 4.30 21.44 8.56
N VAL A 23 4.23 20.39 9.36
CA VAL A 23 3.22 20.28 10.43
C VAL A 23 3.90 19.99 11.77
N LYS A 24 3.28 20.44 12.85
CA LYS A 24 3.72 20.15 14.22
C LYS A 24 2.71 19.18 14.83
N CYS A 25 3.16 17.98 15.17
CA CYS A 25 2.32 16.93 15.75
C CYS A 25 2.83 16.50 17.12
N GLY A 26 1.91 16.15 18.01
CA GLY A 26 2.24 15.41 19.23
C GLY A 26 2.60 13.96 18.93
N GLY A 27 3.37 13.31 19.82
CA GLY A 27 3.70 11.88 19.71
C GLY A 27 4.81 11.52 18.70
N VAL A 28 5.39 12.52 18.02
CA VAL A 28 6.56 12.35 17.16
C VAL A 28 7.84 12.58 17.98
N PRO A 29 8.92 11.80 17.79
CA PRO A 29 10.16 12.00 18.52
C PRO A 29 10.72 13.42 18.40
N SER A 30 11.35 13.91 19.47
CA SER A 30 11.94 15.25 19.47
C SER A 30 12.98 15.42 18.34
N GLY A 31 12.98 16.59 17.72
CA GLY A 31 13.86 16.91 16.59
C GLY A 31 13.42 16.33 15.23
N TRP A 32 12.38 15.49 15.18
CA TRP A 32 11.90 14.96 13.91
C TRP A 32 10.99 15.96 13.18
N ARG A 33 11.11 15.98 11.85
CA ARG A 33 10.29 16.78 10.95
C ARG A 33 9.06 16.01 10.50
N VAL A 34 7.89 16.63 10.58
CA VAL A 34 6.65 16.07 10.02
C VAL A 34 6.24 16.88 8.79
N GLU A 35 6.09 16.20 7.66
CA GLU A 35 5.64 16.80 6.40
C GLU A 35 4.27 16.26 6.03
N LEU A 36 3.30 17.14 5.87
CA LEU A 36 2.02 16.83 5.26
C LEU A 36 2.17 16.86 3.74
N HIS A 37 1.65 15.85 3.06
CA HIS A 37 1.35 15.86 1.64
C HIS A 37 -0.17 15.80 1.47
N THR A 38 -0.75 16.82 0.86
CA THR A 38 -2.20 16.91 0.66
C THR A 38 -2.56 16.97 -0.82
N LEU A 39 -3.69 16.37 -1.18
CA LEU A 39 -4.28 16.52 -2.52
C LEU A 39 -5.10 17.81 -2.64
N ARG A 40 -5.40 18.49 -1.52
CA ARG A 40 -6.24 19.69 -1.42
C ARG A 40 -5.46 20.83 -0.75
N PRO A 41 -4.36 21.32 -1.37
CA PRO A 41 -3.52 22.36 -0.78
C PRO A 41 -4.28 23.66 -0.47
N GLU A 42 -5.37 23.94 -1.18
CA GLU A 42 -6.26 25.08 -0.95
C GLU A 42 -6.98 25.02 0.41
N LEU A 43 -7.14 23.83 0.98
CA LEU A 43 -7.73 23.63 2.31
C LEU A 43 -6.69 23.64 3.44
N ALA A 44 -5.40 23.56 3.09
CA ALA A 44 -4.30 23.47 4.05
C ALA A 44 -3.77 24.87 4.43
N LYS A 45 -4.42 25.49 5.43
CA LYS A 45 -4.03 26.83 5.93
C LYS A 45 -3.11 26.73 7.15
N GLU A 46 -2.10 27.59 7.21
CA GLU A 46 -1.24 27.77 8.39
C GLU A 46 -2.08 28.06 9.66
N GLY A 47 -1.67 27.49 10.80
CA GLY A 47 -2.39 27.57 12.06
C GLY A 47 -3.59 26.61 12.19
N THR A 48 -3.98 25.92 11.11
CA THR A 48 -5.16 25.02 11.16
C THR A 48 -4.82 23.72 11.89
N PRO A 49 -5.58 23.36 12.95
CA PRO A 49 -5.48 22.04 13.56
C PRO A 49 -6.12 20.99 12.65
N ALA A 50 -5.49 19.82 12.53
CA ALA A 50 -6.01 18.71 11.76
C ALA A 50 -5.52 17.36 12.29
N THR A 51 -6.22 16.32 11.85
CA THR A 51 -5.81 14.93 12.03
C THR A 51 -5.10 14.46 10.77
N PHE A 52 -3.90 13.92 10.97
CA PHE A 52 -3.04 13.39 9.92
C PHE A 52 -2.76 11.92 10.14
N TRP A 53 -2.29 11.27 9.08
CA TRP A 53 -2.07 9.84 9.07
C TRP A 53 -0.72 9.52 8.49
N VAL A 54 0.06 8.71 9.23
CA VAL A 54 1.44 8.39 8.88
C VAL A 54 1.48 7.55 7.61
N ALA A 55 2.07 8.11 6.56
CA ALA A 55 2.24 7.43 5.27
C ALA A 55 3.69 6.99 5.01
N LYS A 56 4.68 7.60 5.68
CA LYS A 56 6.07 7.15 5.67
C LYS A 56 6.77 7.53 6.97
N VAL A 57 7.55 6.61 7.49
CA VAL A 57 8.49 6.86 8.60
C VAL A 57 9.90 6.69 8.03
N ALA A 58 10.76 7.70 8.18
CA ALA A 58 12.15 7.70 7.72
C ALA A 58 13.08 8.00 8.91
N PRO A 59 13.39 6.99 9.75
CA PRO A 59 14.13 7.20 10.99
C PRO A 59 15.51 7.82 10.81
N LEU A 60 16.25 7.39 9.80
CA LEU A 60 17.60 7.89 9.50
C LEU A 60 17.61 9.38 9.10
N GLN A 61 16.47 9.91 8.65
CA GLN A 61 16.31 11.31 8.28
C GLN A 61 15.60 12.12 9.37
N GLY A 62 15.23 11.50 10.49
CA GLY A 62 14.38 12.11 11.50
C GLY A 62 13.09 12.67 10.90
N LYS A 63 12.43 11.93 9.98
CA LYS A 63 11.33 12.46 9.19
C LYS A 63 10.11 11.56 9.17
N VAL A 64 8.93 12.18 9.22
CA VAL A 64 7.62 11.54 9.03
C VAL A 64 6.89 12.24 7.89
N LEU A 65 6.31 11.46 6.98
CA LEU A 65 5.43 11.93 5.92
C LEU A 65 4.00 11.54 6.32
N VAL A 66 3.08 12.49 6.32
CA VAL A 66 1.68 12.29 6.69
C VAL A 66 0.74 12.77 5.57
N HIS A 67 -0.47 12.23 5.54
CA HIS A 67 -1.57 12.71 4.69
C HIS A 67 -2.76 13.17 5.53
N ASP A 68 -3.54 14.09 5.00
CA ASP A 68 -4.85 14.51 5.52
C ASP A 68 -6.00 13.68 4.93
N GLY A 69 -7.15 13.72 5.58
CA GLY A 69 -8.36 13.01 5.15
C GLY A 69 -8.20 11.49 5.16
N ASP A 70 -8.90 10.80 4.26
CA ASP A 70 -8.93 9.33 4.17
C ASP A 70 -8.03 8.77 3.06
N PHE A 71 -7.12 9.58 2.53
CA PHE A 71 -6.19 9.12 1.51
C PHE A 71 -5.34 7.93 2.03
N GLY A 72 -5.29 6.87 1.23
CA GLY A 72 -4.75 5.57 1.57
C GLY A 72 -5.71 4.64 2.30
N ARG A 73 -6.74 5.18 2.97
CA ARG A 73 -7.69 4.45 3.83
C ARG A 73 -9.07 4.31 3.23
N LEU A 74 -9.27 4.71 1.98
CA LEU A 74 -10.53 4.43 1.30
C LEU A 74 -10.75 2.93 1.19
N PRO A 75 -12.01 2.46 1.22
CA PRO A 75 -12.32 1.07 1.01
C PRO A 75 -11.89 0.63 -0.39
N ILE A 76 -11.58 -0.65 -0.54
CA ILE A 76 -11.40 -1.27 -1.85
C ILE A 76 -12.76 -1.23 -2.55
N SER A 77 -12.81 -0.67 -3.76
CA SER A 77 -14.08 -0.49 -4.46
C SER A 77 -14.73 -1.83 -4.85
N ASP A 78 -16.05 -1.81 -4.98
CA ASP A 78 -16.87 -2.97 -5.35
C ASP A 78 -16.41 -3.63 -6.65
N ALA A 79 -15.96 -2.83 -7.62
CA ALA A 79 -15.40 -3.32 -8.87
C ALA A 79 -14.03 -4.00 -8.70
N MET A 80 -13.21 -3.57 -7.73
CA MET A 80 -11.87 -4.11 -7.50
C MET A 80 -11.88 -5.35 -6.61
N ARG A 81 -12.85 -5.48 -5.70
CA ARG A 81 -12.99 -6.64 -4.80
C ARG A 81 -12.94 -8.01 -5.52
N PRO A 82 -13.78 -8.27 -6.55
CA PRO A 82 -13.73 -9.56 -7.26
C PRO A 82 -12.42 -9.74 -8.04
N ARG A 83 -11.87 -8.67 -8.61
CA ARG A 83 -10.60 -8.70 -9.36
C ARG A 83 -9.42 -9.09 -8.48
N TYR A 84 -9.30 -8.49 -7.30
CA TYR A 84 -8.27 -8.84 -6.32
C TYR A 84 -8.45 -10.24 -5.77
N THR A 85 -9.69 -10.67 -5.57
CA THR A 85 -9.99 -12.04 -5.14
C THR A 85 -9.50 -13.05 -6.19
N SER A 86 -9.87 -12.86 -7.46
CA SER A 86 -9.39 -13.70 -8.56
C SER A 86 -7.88 -13.67 -8.69
N ALA A 87 -7.26 -12.49 -8.63
CA ALA A 87 -5.81 -12.32 -8.65
C ALA A 87 -5.12 -13.18 -7.58
N LEU A 88 -5.58 -13.13 -6.33
CA LEU A 88 -5.01 -13.91 -5.23
C LEU A 88 -5.25 -15.42 -5.39
N ARG A 89 -6.45 -15.84 -5.82
CA ARG A 89 -6.77 -17.25 -6.09
C ARG A 89 -5.91 -17.82 -7.21
N ALA A 90 -5.64 -17.00 -8.22
CA ALA A 90 -4.75 -17.36 -9.32
C ALA A 90 -3.30 -17.48 -8.84
N LEU A 91 -2.81 -16.62 -7.95
CA LEU A 91 -1.48 -16.82 -7.36
C LEU A 91 -1.39 -18.11 -6.51
N LEU A 92 -2.51 -18.57 -5.94
CA LEU A 92 -2.59 -19.78 -5.10
C LEU A 92 -2.74 -21.11 -5.85
N GLY A 93 -2.82 -21.14 -7.18
CA GLY A 93 -3.11 -22.40 -7.88
C GLY A 93 -4.60 -22.72 -8.04
N GLN A 94 -5.52 -21.90 -7.49
CA GLN A 94 -6.93 -22.28 -7.33
C GLN A 94 -7.80 -22.02 -8.57
N ILE A 95 -7.37 -21.12 -9.46
CA ILE A 95 -8.00 -20.82 -10.75
C ILE A 95 -6.93 -20.66 -11.83
N GLU A 96 -7.26 -20.67 -13.11
CA GLU A 96 -6.26 -20.49 -14.18
C GLU A 96 -5.58 -19.12 -14.14
N LEU A 97 -4.33 -19.07 -14.63
CA LEU A 97 -3.63 -17.80 -14.83
C LEU A 97 -4.11 -17.17 -16.14
N ASP A 98 -4.38 -15.87 -16.09
CA ASP A 98 -4.51 -15.05 -17.28
C ASP A 98 -3.72 -13.73 -17.13
N SER A 99 -3.52 -13.04 -18.25
CA SER A 99 -2.73 -11.81 -18.30
C SER A 99 -3.36 -10.64 -17.52
N GLU A 100 -4.69 -10.58 -17.42
CA GLU A 100 -5.41 -9.53 -16.71
C GLU A 100 -5.33 -9.74 -15.19
N VAL A 101 -5.55 -10.96 -14.74
CA VAL A 101 -5.45 -11.41 -13.34
C VAL A 101 -4.04 -11.18 -12.80
N LEU A 102 -2.99 -11.48 -13.59
CA LEU A 102 -1.61 -11.17 -13.23
C LEU A 102 -1.31 -9.66 -13.22
N ALA A 103 -1.94 -8.90 -14.12
CA ALA A 103 -1.85 -7.44 -14.10
C ALA A 103 -2.54 -6.85 -12.85
N ASP A 104 -3.67 -7.39 -12.44
CA ASP A 104 -4.39 -6.99 -11.24
C ASP A 104 -3.63 -7.33 -9.95
N ALA A 105 -3.03 -8.51 -9.86
CA ALA A 105 -2.10 -8.86 -8.77
C ALA A 105 -0.96 -7.84 -8.68
N GLY A 106 -0.27 -7.59 -9.80
CA GLY A 106 0.83 -6.63 -9.85
C GLY A 106 0.40 -5.22 -9.49
N SER A 107 -0.77 -4.79 -9.98
CA SER A 107 -1.37 -3.49 -9.67
C SER A 107 -1.64 -3.35 -8.18
N MET A 108 -2.33 -4.32 -7.58
CA MET A 108 -2.64 -4.38 -6.14
C MET A 108 -1.38 -4.25 -5.29
N ILE A 109 -0.37 -5.08 -5.54
CA ILE A 109 0.87 -5.08 -4.73
C ILE A 109 1.64 -3.75 -4.92
N SER A 110 1.65 -3.20 -6.13
CA SER A 110 2.37 -1.96 -6.42
C SER A 110 1.86 -0.75 -5.62
N ARG A 111 0.60 -0.77 -5.16
CA ARG A 111 0.03 0.30 -4.32
C ARG A 111 0.79 0.45 -3.01
N ILE A 112 1.30 -0.64 -2.43
CA ILE A 112 2.06 -0.62 -1.17
C ILE A 112 3.38 0.15 -1.33
N GLY A 113 4.06 -0.07 -2.46
CA GLY A 113 5.34 0.58 -2.78
C GLY A 113 5.16 2.04 -3.17
N LYS A 114 4.19 2.34 -4.05
CA LYS A 114 3.96 3.69 -4.57
C LYS A 114 3.28 4.61 -3.56
N ARG A 115 2.29 4.09 -2.83
CA ARG A 115 1.46 4.85 -1.87
C ARG A 115 0.80 6.07 -2.50
N GLN A 116 0.37 5.93 -3.75
CA GLN A 116 -0.23 7.00 -4.56
C GLN A 116 -1.73 6.81 -4.76
N GLU A 117 -2.24 5.62 -4.45
CA GLU A 117 -3.61 5.21 -4.65
C GLU A 117 -4.42 5.43 -3.36
N ALA A 118 -5.68 5.83 -3.48
CA ALA A 118 -6.47 6.26 -2.32
C ALA A 118 -6.81 5.13 -1.32
N ASP A 119 -6.54 3.87 -1.66
CA ASP A 119 -6.78 2.66 -0.86
C ASP A 119 -5.47 1.91 -0.51
N TRP A 120 -4.30 2.51 -0.74
CA TRP A 120 -3.02 1.79 -0.61
C TRP A 120 -2.80 1.16 0.79
N LEU A 121 -3.23 1.83 1.86
CA LEU A 121 -3.11 1.38 3.24
C LEU A 121 -4.15 0.31 3.54
N THR A 122 -5.36 0.41 2.97
CA THR A 122 -6.36 -0.65 3.00
C THR A 122 -5.84 -1.93 2.35
N VAL A 123 -5.21 -1.83 1.17
CA VAL A 123 -4.59 -2.97 0.48
C VAL A 123 -3.39 -3.54 1.26
N TRP A 124 -2.56 -2.69 1.85
CA TRP A 124 -1.44 -3.14 2.69
C TRP A 124 -1.93 -3.95 3.91
N ARG A 125 -2.97 -3.47 4.59
CA ARG A 125 -3.61 -4.17 5.71
C ARG A 125 -4.30 -5.45 5.26
N LEU A 126 -4.93 -5.45 4.09
CA LEU A 126 -5.53 -6.63 3.48
C LEU A 126 -4.50 -7.75 3.35
N LEU A 127 -3.31 -7.41 2.84
CA LEU A 127 -2.16 -8.30 2.70
C LEU A 127 -1.40 -8.53 4.03
N GLY A 128 -2.00 -8.24 5.17
CA GLY A 128 -1.43 -8.58 6.47
C GLY A 128 -0.25 -7.71 6.89
N GLU A 129 -0.17 -6.47 6.40
CA GLU A 129 0.86 -5.49 6.76
C GLU A 129 2.28 -5.96 6.45
N ILE A 130 2.44 -6.73 5.36
CA ILE A 130 3.75 -7.20 4.89
C ILE A 130 4.78 -6.07 4.83
N PRO A 131 6.01 -6.25 5.32
CA PRO A 131 7.04 -5.21 5.26
C PRO A 131 7.19 -4.61 3.85
N PRO A 132 7.38 -3.29 3.71
CA PRO A 132 7.51 -2.67 2.38
C PRO A 132 8.61 -3.29 1.49
N GLY A 133 9.70 -3.78 2.10
CA GLY A 133 10.75 -4.51 1.38
C GLY A 133 10.25 -5.84 0.81
N GLU A 134 9.49 -6.60 1.60
CA GLU A 134 8.86 -7.85 1.15
C GLU A 134 7.79 -7.60 0.08
N ALA A 135 7.01 -6.53 0.20
CA ALA A 135 6.05 -6.14 -0.85
C ALA A 135 6.74 -5.86 -2.20
N ASN A 136 7.94 -5.29 -2.20
CA ASN A 136 8.72 -5.06 -3.41
C ASN A 136 9.25 -6.38 -4.02
N ILE A 137 9.66 -7.33 -3.18
CA ILE A 137 10.09 -8.67 -3.62
C ILE A 137 8.91 -9.40 -4.24
N LEU A 138 7.77 -9.44 -3.54
CA LEU A 138 6.54 -10.03 -4.05
C LEU A 138 6.10 -9.40 -5.39
N LEU A 139 6.20 -8.07 -5.52
CA LEU A 139 5.90 -7.40 -6.79
C LEU A 139 6.83 -7.85 -7.92
N ALA A 140 8.11 -8.04 -7.64
CA ALA A 140 9.08 -8.51 -8.61
C ALA A 140 8.78 -9.95 -9.04
N GLU A 141 8.46 -10.83 -8.10
CA GLU A 141 8.11 -12.23 -8.39
C GLU A 141 6.81 -12.34 -9.21
N VAL A 142 5.77 -11.55 -8.90
CA VAL A 142 4.55 -11.50 -9.72
C VAL A 142 4.84 -10.97 -11.14
N LYS A 143 5.77 -10.02 -11.29
CA LYS A 143 6.21 -9.56 -12.62
C LYS A 143 6.95 -10.67 -13.38
N SER A 144 7.84 -11.40 -12.73
CA SER A 144 8.53 -12.55 -13.33
C SER A 144 7.54 -13.61 -13.77
N LEU A 145 6.54 -13.94 -12.94
CA LEU A 145 5.47 -14.86 -13.29
C LEU A 145 4.68 -14.39 -14.52
N ARG A 146 4.37 -13.08 -14.60
CA ARG A 146 3.70 -12.49 -15.76
C ARG A 146 4.53 -12.55 -17.04
N ILE A 147 5.84 -12.38 -16.95
CA ILE A 147 6.76 -12.52 -18.09
C ILE A 147 6.77 -13.98 -18.55
N ALA A 148 6.99 -14.92 -17.63
CA ALA A 148 6.95 -16.36 -17.91
C ALA A 148 5.63 -16.80 -18.56
N PHE A 149 4.49 -16.27 -18.08
CA PHE A 149 3.17 -16.54 -18.67
C PHE A 149 3.08 -16.06 -20.12
N LYS A 150 3.54 -14.83 -20.40
CA LYS A 150 3.53 -14.27 -21.77
C LYS A 150 4.42 -15.03 -22.73
N GLU A 151 5.56 -15.51 -22.23
CA GLU A 151 6.55 -16.25 -23.00
C GLU A 151 6.22 -17.74 -23.13
N LYS A 152 5.14 -18.20 -22.48
CA LYS A 152 4.76 -19.63 -22.37
C LYS A 152 5.92 -20.48 -21.84
N ALA A 153 6.63 -19.96 -20.84
CA ALA A 153 7.81 -20.61 -20.30
C ALA A 153 7.44 -21.91 -19.56
N GLU A 154 8.30 -22.93 -19.70
CA GLU A 154 8.11 -24.26 -19.09
C GLU A 154 8.13 -24.21 -17.55
N ASN A 155 8.73 -23.18 -16.98
CA ASN A 155 8.85 -23.00 -15.53
C ASN A 155 7.72 -22.17 -14.90
N LEU A 156 6.63 -21.88 -15.62
CA LEU A 156 5.49 -21.10 -15.11
C LEU A 156 4.90 -21.70 -13.82
N ASP A 157 4.59 -23.00 -13.83
CA ASP A 157 3.98 -23.68 -12.69
C ASP A 157 4.93 -23.78 -11.49
N PRO A 158 6.22 -24.14 -11.66
CA PRO A 158 7.21 -24.03 -10.58
C PRO A 158 7.29 -22.63 -9.94
N LEU A 159 7.34 -21.56 -10.73
CA LEU A 159 7.38 -20.19 -10.21
C LEU A 159 6.13 -19.83 -9.41
N ARG A 160 4.96 -20.27 -9.90
CA ARG A 160 3.69 -20.08 -9.21
C ARG A 160 3.64 -20.85 -7.89
N ALA A 161 4.13 -22.09 -7.89
CA ALA A 161 4.18 -22.94 -6.70
C ALA A 161 5.08 -22.33 -5.62
N GLU A 162 6.27 -21.83 -5.97
CA GLU A 162 7.19 -21.15 -5.04
C GLU A 162 6.54 -19.92 -4.41
N LEU A 163 5.86 -19.10 -5.23
CA LEU A 163 5.17 -17.91 -4.75
C LEU A 163 3.98 -18.25 -3.84
N SER A 164 3.25 -19.32 -4.15
CA SER A 164 2.17 -19.86 -3.30
C SER A 164 2.71 -20.43 -1.99
N GLU A 165 3.85 -21.12 -2.00
CA GLU A 165 4.49 -21.64 -0.78
C GLU A 165 4.90 -20.48 0.15
N LYS A 166 5.54 -19.45 -0.41
CA LYS A 166 6.07 -18.32 0.34
C LYS A 166 4.98 -17.39 0.90
N TYR A 167 3.94 -17.09 0.12
CA TYR A 167 2.92 -16.09 0.46
C TYR A 167 1.50 -16.64 0.58
N GLY A 168 1.30 -17.96 0.44
CA GLY A 168 -0.05 -18.53 0.34
C GLY A 168 -0.92 -18.28 1.57
N ARG A 169 -0.32 -18.23 2.76
CA ARG A 169 -1.03 -17.84 3.99
C ARG A 169 -1.51 -16.38 3.96
N VAL A 170 -0.70 -15.48 3.39
CA VAL A 170 -1.05 -14.07 3.22
C VAL A 170 -2.20 -13.94 2.23
N PHE A 171 -2.09 -14.60 1.07
CA PHE A 171 -3.14 -14.57 0.05
C PHE A 171 -4.45 -15.17 0.53
N SER A 172 -4.41 -16.32 1.21
CA SER A 172 -5.60 -16.98 1.73
C SER A 172 -6.34 -16.10 2.74
N LYS A 173 -5.61 -15.44 3.65
CA LYS A 173 -6.21 -14.48 4.60
C LYS A 173 -6.77 -13.24 3.90
N ALA A 174 -6.08 -12.75 2.88
CA ALA A 174 -6.56 -11.61 2.09
C ALA A 174 -7.85 -11.96 1.34
N ILE A 175 -7.97 -13.14 0.74
CA ILE A 175 -9.21 -13.63 0.11
C ILE A 175 -10.35 -13.66 1.13
N GLN A 176 -10.14 -14.30 2.28
CA GLN A 176 -11.17 -14.37 3.33
C GLN A 176 -11.62 -13.01 3.85
N ARG A 177 -10.75 -11.99 3.80
CA ARG A 177 -11.09 -10.62 4.17
C ARG A 177 -11.89 -9.92 3.07
N LEU A 178 -11.48 -10.07 1.81
CA LEU A 178 -12.21 -9.52 0.66
C LEU A 178 -13.64 -10.05 0.56
N GLU A 179 -13.85 -11.33 0.88
CA GLU A 179 -15.17 -11.97 0.88
C GLU A 179 -16.11 -11.51 2.01
N LYS A 180 -15.57 -10.80 3.01
CA LYS A 180 -16.31 -10.30 4.17
C LYS A 180 -16.57 -8.78 4.14
N LEU A 181 -15.91 -8.06 3.23
CA LEU A 181 -16.21 -6.66 2.94
C LEU A 181 -17.50 -6.58 2.15
#